data_AF-A0A1G1ZK93-F1
#
_entry.id   AF-A0A1G1ZK93-F1
#
_cell.length_a   1.000
_cell.length_b   1.000
_cell.length_c   1.000
_cell.angle_alpha   90.00
_cell.angle_beta   90.00
_cell.angle_gamma   90.00
#
_symmetry.space_group_name_H-M   'P 1'
#
loop_
_entity.id
_entity.type
_entity.pdbx_description
1 polymer ?
#
loop_
_entity_poly.entity_id
_entity_poly.type
_entity_poly.pdbx_seq_one_letter_code
_entity_poly.pdbx_strand_id
1 'polypeptide(L)'
;MCEFISWIEVTRGGKKEVLYLDDELVAEKRSKRILEGSKDNDFLGHHAIRAVWGLKDNAGTEGEVLDFWNADKLPEVLRSKLQDFSTLKRHFGKMLEDFAQKDDMEYIIKNASKDEKWKGLKEFCEQTLKASLLRGVTTETLKITVRYDLSIDELVKAAKLNGNVNPDVNGRNFKEEKHPQKKVEAVLVCLNRYASTEQVEAVIKDLHLRPGIVKELLSFSVDHPKKQTEFPIVELGSEWRGPGGGRRVADLRGWYGGGRSLGLDWREHDWLESYRFLAFSEV
;
A
#
# COMPACT_ATOMS: atom_id res chain seq x y z
N MET A 1 -2.37 2.35 -22.09
CA MET A 1 -2.95 3.27 -21.09
C MET A 1 -4.30 2.66 -20.82
N CYS A 2 -4.45 2.00 -19.68
CA CYS A 2 -5.48 0.98 -19.53
C CYS A 2 -6.84 1.61 -19.20
N GLU A 3 -7.90 0.99 -19.70
CA GLU A 3 -9.28 1.51 -19.70
C GLU A 3 -10.15 0.75 -18.68
N PHE A 4 -11.03 1.46 -17.96
CA PHE A 4 -11.73 0.93 -16.78
C PHE A 4 -12.91 0.00 -17.10
N ILE A 5 -13.56 0.16 -18.26
CA ILE A 5 -14.66 -0.71 -18.67
C ILE A 5 -14.32 -1.28 -20.03
N SER A 6 -14.15 -2.60 -20.10
CA SER A 6 -13.80 -3.33 -21.32
C SER A 6 -14.93 -4.28 -21.73
N TRP A 7 -15.09 -4.49 -23.04
CA TRP A 7 -16.01 -5.46 -23.60
C TRP A 7 -15.47 -6.07 -24.90
N ILE A 8 -16.09 -7.17 -25.34
CA ILE A 8 -15.81 -7.81 -26.63
C ILE A 8 -17.13 -8.04 -27.36
N GLU A 9 -17.25 -7.49 -28.55
CA GLU A 9 -18.37 -7.74 -29.45
C GLU A 9 -18.12 -8.99 -30.29
N VAL A 10 -19.00 -9.97 -30.22
CA VAL A 10 -18.92 -11.20 -31.00
C VAL A 10 -20.20 -11.41 -31.79
N THR A 11 -20.11 -12.18 -32.88
CA THR A 11 -21.30 -12.68 -33.58
C THR A 11 -21.46 -14.17 -33.30
N ARG A 12 -22.55 -14.56 -32.65
CA ARG A 12 -22.89 -15.96 -32.33
C ARG A 12 -24.28 -16.26 -32.86
N GLY A 13 -24.42 -17.33 -33.64
CA GLY A 13 -25.72 -17.72 -34.23
C GLY A 13 -26.37 -16.61 -35.08
N GLY A 14 -25.56 -15.76 -35.72
CA GLY A 14 -26.04 -14.62 -36.53
C GLY A 14 -26.47 -13.39 -35.74
N LYS A 15 -26.33 -13.38 -34.40
CA LYS A 15 -26.64 -12.24 -33.54
C LYS A 15 -25.36 -11.64 -32.96
N LYS A 16 -25.33 -10.30 -32.88
CA LYS A 16 -24.28 -9.60 -32.15
C LYS A 16 -24.52 -9.72 -30.64
N GLU A 17 -23.48 -10.07 -29.91
CA GLU A 17 -23.46 -10.15 -28.44
C GLU A 17 -22.30 -9.30 -27.91
N VAL A 18 -22.51 -8.64 -26.78
CA VAL A 18 -21.49 -7.86 -26.06
C VAL A 18 -21.12 -8.63 -24.80
N LEU A 19 -19.86 -9.06 -24.71
CA LEU A 19 -19.33 -9.83 -23.59
C LEU A 19 -18.48 -8.92 -22.70
N TYR A 20 -18.70 -8.97 -21.40
CA TYR A 20 -17.99 -8.16 -20.40
C TYR A 20 -17.91 -8.94 -19.08
N LEU A 21 -17.23 -8.36 -18.10
CA LEU A 21 -17.23 -8.82 -16.71
C LEU A 21 -17.91 -7.76 -15.84
N ASP A 22 -18.72 -8.21 -14.90
CA ASP A 22 -19.32 -7.40 -13.84
C ASP A 22 -19.23 -8.16 -12.50
N ASP A 23 -19.65 -7.53 -11.40
CA ASP A 23 -19.58 -8.08 -10.05
C ASP A 23 -20.24 -9.47 -9.95
N GLU A 24 -21.35 -9.68 -10.66
CA GLU A 24 -22.09 -10.94 -10.65
C GLU A 24 -21.28 -12.05 -11.31
N LEU A 25 -20.79 -11.80 -12.53
CA LEU A 25 -20.05 -12.80 -13.28
C LEU A 25 -18.69 -13.11 -12.64
N VAL A 26 -18.00 -12.11 -12.08
CA VAL A 26 -16.74 -12.29 -11.36
C VAL A 26 -16.95 -13.04 -10.05
N ALA A 27 -18.11 -12.88 -9.40
CA ALA A 27 -18.43 -13.60 -8.17
C ALA A 27 -18.65 -15.11 -8.38
N GLU A 28 -18.97 -15.55 -9.60
CA GLU A 28 -19.23 -16.94 -9.92
C GLU A 28 -18.03 -17.85 -9.61
N LYS A 29 -18.30 -19.04 -9.08
CA LYS A 29 -17.27 -20.02 -8.71
C LYS A 29 -16.36 -20.41 -9.88
N ARG A 30 -16.92 -20.49 -11.09
CA ARG A 30 -16.15 -20.81 -12.30
C ARG A 30 -15.22 -19.66 -12.65
N SER A 31 -15.75 -18.44 -12.73
CA SER A 31 -14.98 -17.24 -13.05
C SER A 31 -13.86 -17.01 -12.05
N LYS A 32 -14.13 -17.11 -10.73
CA LYS A 32 -13.09 -17.02 -9.69
C LYS A 32 -11.92 -17.95 -9.94
N ARG A 33 -12.19 -19.23 -10.23
CA ARG A 33 -11.13 -20.22 -10.53
C ARG A 33 -10.35 -19.90 -11.80
N ILE A 34 -11.01 -19.35 -12.82
CA ILE A 34 -10.34 -18.95 -14.07
C ILE A 34 -9.45 -17.73 -13.83
N LEU A 35 -9.88 -16.82 -12.96
CA LEU A 35 -9.20 -15.57 -12.64
C LEU A 35 -8.18 -15.70 -11.49
N GLU A 36 -8.09 -16.88 -10.85
CA GLU A 36 -7.12 -17.16 -9.80
C GLU A 36 -5.69 -17.04 -10.36
N GLY A 37 -4.91 -16.10 -9.80
CA GLY A 37 -3.52 -15.88 -10.20
C GLY A 37 -3.34 -15.08 -11.49
N SER A 38 -4.42 -14.54 -12.09
CA SER A 38 -4.31 -13.56 -13.17
C SER A 38 -3.47 -12.38 -12.69
N LYS A 39 -2.29 -12.20 -13.30
CA LYS A 39 -1.36 -11.09 -13.05
C LYS A 39 -1.27 -10.23 -14.31
N ASP A 40 -2.20 -9.29 -14.39
CA ASP A 40 -2.20 -8.00 -15.09
C ASP A 40 -3.60 -7.46 -14.86
N ASN A 41 -3.74 -6.26 -14.28
CA ASN A 41 -5.05 -5.82 -13.83
C ASN A 41 -5.28 -4.34 -14.05
N ASP A 42 -5.75 -4.10 -15.26
CA ASP A 42 -6.71 -3.06 -15.66
C ASP A 42 -8.01 -3.30 -14.87
N PHE A 43 -9.20 -2.85 -15.25
CA PHE A 43 -10.41 -3.38 -14.58
C PHE A 43 -10.86 -4.72 -15.17
N LEU A 44 -10.00 -5.72 -14.97
CA LEU A 44 -9.94 -7.07 -15.54
C LEU A 44 -9.76 -7.19 -17.07
N GLY A 45 -10.08 -6.18 -17.88
CA GLY A 45 -9.61 -6.10 -19.28
C GLY A 45 -10.03 -7.23 -20.24
N HIS A 46 -9.60 -7.16 -21.51
CA HIS A 46 -10.05 -8.12 -22.53
C HIS A 46 -9.55 -9.54 -22.30
N HIS A 47 -8.34 -9.72 -21.77
CA HIS A 47 -7.79 -11.05 -21.49
C HIS A 47 -8.66 -11.84 -20.49
N ALA A 48 -9.13 -11.21 -19.41
CA ALA A 48 -10.02 -11.86 -18.46
C ALA A 48 -11.39 -12.17 -19.07
N ILE A 49 -11.94 -11.23 -19.86
CA ILE A 49 -13.21 -11.45 -20.59
C ILE A 49 -13.07 -12.68 -21.49
N ARG A 50 -11.99 -12.76 -22.28
CA ARG A 50 -11.73 -13.91 -23.16
C ARG A 50 -11.64 -15.21 -22.37
N ALA A 51 -10.90 -15.23 -21.27
CA ALA A 51 -10.73 -16.42 -20.45
C ALA A 51 -12.06 -16.91 -19.84
N VAL A 52 -12.83 -16.03 -19.22
CA VAL A 52 -14.12 -16.38 -18.59
C VAL A 52 -15.14 -16.86 -19.63
N TRP A 53 -15.20 -16.19 -20.78
CA TRP A 53 -16.12 -16.51 -21.86
C TRP A 53 -15.63 -17.62 -22.81
N GLY A 54 -14.41 -18.13 -22.63
CA GLY A 54 -13.83 -19.19 -23.46
C GLY A 54 -13.58 -18.78 -24.92
N LEU A 55 -13.17 -17.53 -25.14
CA LEU A 55 -12.87 -16.99 -26.46
C LEU A 55 -11.42 -17.30 -26.86
N LYS A 56 -11.19 -17.42 -28.17
CA LYS A 56 -9.84 -17.40 -28.76
C LYS A 56 -9.30 -15.98 -28.79
N ASP A 57 -7.98 -15.82 -28.85
CA ASP A 57 -7.30 -14.51 -28.75
C ASP A 57 -7.74 -13.48 -29.80
N ASN A 58 -8.14 -13.91 -30.98
CA ASN A 58 -8.56 -13.04 -32.09
C ASN A 58 -10.08 -13.04 -32.34
N ALA A 59 -10.88 -13.58 -31.41
CA ALA A 59 -12.33 -13.65 -31.58
C ALA A 59 -13.00 -12.34 -31.19
N GLY A 60 -13.82 -11.78 -32.09
CA GLY A 60 -14.61 -10.57 -31.84
C GLY A 60 -13.83 -9.26 -31.97
N THR A 61 -14.53 -8.16 -31.73
CA THR A 61 -13.98 -6.80 -31.73
C THR A 61 -13.93 -6.30 -30.30
N GLU A 62 -12.75 -5.88 -29.85
CA GLU A 62 -12.55 -5.30 -28.52
C GLU A 62 -13.06 -3.86 -28.49
N GLY A 63 -13.65 -3.48 -27.36
CA GLY A 63 -14.00 -2.11 -27.06
C GLY A 63 -13.74 -1.82 -25.60
N GLU A 64 -13.46 -0.56 -25.31
CA GLU A 64 -13.09 -0.12 -23.98
C GLU A 64 -13.32 1.39 -23.78
N VAL A 65 -13.49 1.80 -22.52
CA VAL A 65 -13.58 3.21 -22.16
C VAL A 65 -12.96 3.47 -20.80
N LEU A 66 -12.13 4.50 -20.75
CA LEU A 66 -11.55 5.02 -19.52
C LEU A 66 -12.61 5.83 -18.75
N ASP A 67 -13.17 6.85 -19.38
CA ASP A 67 -14.18 7.72 -18.77
C ASP A 67 -15.58 7.10 -18.86
N PHE A 68 -15.85 6.02 -18.12
CA PHE A 68 -17.15 5.32 -18.15
C PHE A 68 -18.35 6.19 -17.76
N TRP A 69 -18.10 7.35 -17.13
CA TRP A 69 -19.12 8.38 -16.90
C TRP A 69 -19.61 9.08 -18.18
N ASN A 70 -18.95 8.85 -19.32
CA ASN A 70 -19.35 9.29 -20.66
C ASN A 70 -20.04 8.13 -21.41
N ALA A 71 -21.30 7.86 -21.04
CA ALA A 71 -22.05 6.68 -21.47
C ALA A 71 -22.27 6.55 -23.00
N ASP A 72 -22.12 7.63 -23.78
CA ASP A 72 -22.30 7.58 -25.24
C ASP A 72 -21.32 6.63 -25.95
N LYS A 73 -20.16 6.38 -25.34
CA LYS A 73 -19.15 5.46 -25.88
C LYS A 73 -19.43 3.99 -25.56
N LEU A 74 -20.34 3.72 -24.63
CA LEU A 74 -20.66 2.36 -24.19
C LEU A 74 -21.69 1.70 -25.10
N PRO A 75 -21.63 0.37 -25.30
CA PRO A 75 -22.73 -0.41 -25.84
C PRO A 75 -24.00 -0.29 -24.99
N GLU A 76 -25.18 -0.44 -25.61
CA GLU A 76 -26.49 -0.27 -24.95
C GLU A 76 -26.64 -1.07 -23.65
N VAL A 77 -26.19 -2.33 -23.64
CA VAL A 77 -26.25 -3.20 -22.46
C VAL A 77 -25.44 -2.63 -21.28
N LEU A 78 -24.26 -2.05 -21.55
CA LEU A 78 -23.39 -1.45 -20.52
C LEU A 78 -23.89 -0.08 -20.10
N ARG A 79 -24.47 0.72 -21.00
CA ARG A 79 -25.09 2.01 -20.65
C ARG A 79 -26.11 1.86 -19.54
N SER A 80 -26.92 0.80 -19.57
CA SER A 80 -27.93 0.54 -18.54
C SER A 80 -27.37 0.26 -17.15
N LYS A 81 -26.12 -0.24 -17.07
CA LYS A 81 -25.43 -0.59 -15.82
C LYS A 81 -24.50 0.52 -15.31
N LEU A 82 -24.27 1.55 -16.13
CA LEU A 82 -23.32 2.65 -15.89
C LEU A 82 -24.01 4.01 -16.14
N GLN A 83 -25.26 4.14 -15.69
CA GLN A 83 -26.04 5.37 -15.88
C GLN A 83 -25.63 6.46 -14.89
N ASP A 84 -25.29 6.03 -13.67
CA ASP A 84 -25.02 6.85 -12.49
C ASP A 84 -24.11 6.09 -11.50
N PHE A 85 -23.73 6.75 -10.42
CA PHE A 85 -22.88 6.13 -9.39
C PHE A 85 -23.57 4.94 -8.69
N SER A 86 -24.89 4.99 -8.52
CA SER A 86 -25.64 3.91 -7.85
C SER A 86 -25.58 2.60 -8.64
N THR A 87 -25.80 2.69 -9.96
CA THR A 87 -25.74 1.56 -10.89
C THR A 87 -24.31 1.05 -11.06
N LEU A 88 -23.31 1.92 -11.18
CA LEU A 88 -21.89 1.53 -11.13
C LEU A 88 -21.59 0.74 -9.86
N LYS A 89 -21.91 1.29 -8.68
CA LYS A 89 -21.61 0.65 -7.41
C LYS A 89 -22.32 -0.70 -7.25
N ARG A 90 -23.52 -0.84 -7.81
CA ARG A 90 -24.29 -2.09 -7.79
C ARG A 90 -23.69 -3.18 -8.68
N HIS A 91 -23.14 -2.81 -9.83
CA HIS A 91 -22.74 -3.77 -10.87
C HIS A 91 -21.23 -3.96 -10.99
N PHE A 92 -20.43 -2.98 -10.61
CA PHE A 92 -18.97 -2.98 -10.76
C PHE A 92 -18.25 -2.54 -9.48
N GLY A 93 -18.98 -2.29 -8.39
CA GLY A 93 -18.40 -1.75 -7.16
C GLY A 93 -17.46 -2.72 -6.48
N LYS A 94 -17.79 -4.02 -6.46
CA LYS A 94 -16.92 -5.04 -5.88
C LYS A 94 -15.69 -5.30 -6.71
N MET A 95 -15.86 -5.28 -8.02
CA MET A 95 -14.72 -5.23 -8.91
C MET A 95 -13.85 -4.04 -8.51
N LEU A 96 -14.41 -2.81 -8.46
CA LEU A 96 -13.66 -1.60 -8.11
C LEU A 96 -12.83 -1.75 -6.82
N GLU A 97 -13.40 -2.39 -5.81
CA GLU A 97 -12.74 -2.64 -4.51
C GLU A 97 -11.62 -3.69 -4.57
N ASP A 98 -11.78 -4.72 -5.38
CA ASP A 98 -10.91 -5.90 -5.35
C ASP A 98 -9.75 -5.80 -6.33
N PHE A 99 -9.96 -5.14 -7.47
CA PHE A 99 -9.07 -5.21 -8.63
C PHE A 99 -8.39 -3.88 -8.98
N ALA A 100 -8.86 -2.76 -8.45
CA ALA A 100 -8.32 -1.45 -8.82
C ALA A 100 -6.90 -1.29 -8.35
N GLN A 101 -6.07 -0.76 -9.23
CA GLN A 101 -4.76 -0.29 -8.85
C GLN A 101 -4.84 1.12 -8.28
N LYS A 102 -3.75 1.52 -7.62
CA LYS A 102 -3.61 2.87 -7.06
C LYS A 102 -3.80 3.93 -8.15
N ASP A 103 -3.13 3.76 -9.29
CA ASP A 103 -3.15 4.75 -10.38
C ASP A 103 -4.54 4.86 -11.03
N ASP A 104 -5.31 3.77 -11.07
CA ASP A 104 -6.71 3.77 -11.51
C ASP A 104 -7.57 4.65 -10.59
N MET A 105 -7.46 4.41 -9.29
CA MET A 105 -8.18 5.17 -8.27
C MET A 105 -7.80 6.65 -8.32
N GLU A 106 -6.50 6.96 -8.40
CA GLU A 106 -6.01 8.34 -8.49
C GLU A 106 -6.53 9.05 -9.75
N TYR A 107 -6.59 8.36 -10.89
CA TYR A 107 -7.18 8.91 -12.10
C TYR A 107 -8.67 9.20 -11.91
N ILE A 108 -9.47 8.27 -11.36
CA ILE A 108 -10.90 8.49 -11.16
C ILE A 108 -11.12 9.64 -10.18
N ILE A 109 -10.38 9.68 -9.07
CA ILE A 109 -10.48 10.76 -8.05
C ILE A 109 -10.21 12.14 -8.68
N LYS A 110 -9.27 12.21 -9.63
CA LYS A 110 -8.90 13.46 -10.32
C LYS A 110 -9.88 13.86 -11.42
N ASN A 111 -10.43 12.91 -12.16
CA ASN A 111 -11.14 13.17 -13.42
C ASN A 111 -12.64 12.84 -13.39
N ALA A 112 -13.16 12.27 -12.29
CA ALA A 112 -14.57 11.92 -12.16
C ALA A 112 -15.49 13.10 -12.52
N SER A 113 -16.56 12.80 -13.24
CA SER A 113 -17.57 13.78 -13.64
C SER A 113 -18.14 14.52 -12.43
N LYS A 114 -18.37 15.83 -12.59
CA LYS A 114 -19.03 16.69 -11.60
C LYS A 114 -20.56 16.68 -11.71
N ASP A 115 -21.10 15.92 -12.65
CA ASP A 115 -22.54 15.74 -12.81
C ASP A 115 -23.13 15.08 -11.54
N GLU A 116 -24.31 15.55 -11.10
CA GLU A 116 -24.93 15.15 -9.83
C GLU A 116 -25.19 13.64 -9.78
N LYS A 117 -25.45 13.00 -10.93
CA LYS A 117 -25.65 11.54 -11.01
C LYS A 117 -24.39 10.73 -10.64
N TRP A 118 -23.21 11.32 -10.69
CA TRP A 118 -21.94 10.68 -10.32
C TRP A 118 -21.42 11.07 -8.93
N LYS A 119 -22.22 11.83 -8.18
CA LYS A 119 -21.90 12.20 -6.80
C LYS A 119 -21.69 10.95 -5.94
N GLY A 120 -20.62 10.94 -5.15
CA GLY A 120 -20.20 9.79 -4.36
C GLY A 120 -19.11 8.94 -5.00
N LEU A 121 -18.89 9.05 -6.33
CA LEU A 121 -17.85 8.27 -7.01
C LEU A 121 -16.45 8.62 -6.49
N LYS A 122 -16.16 9.92 -6.35
CA LYS A 122 -14.88 10.39 -5.82
C LYS A 122 -14.64 9.88 -4.41
N GLU A 123 -15.60 10.11 -3.50
CA GLU A 123 -15.48 9.66 -2.11
C GLU A 123 -15.34 8.13 -2.01
N PHE A 124 -16.06 7.38 -2.86
CA PHE A 124 -15.95 5.93 -2.91
C PHE A 124 -14.55 5.47 -3.34
N CYS A 125 -13.97 6.09 -4.36
CA CYS A 125 -12.61 5.77 -4.80
C CYS A 125 -11.57 6.15 -3.75
N GLU A 126 -11.71 7.30 -3.09
CA GLU A 126 -10.84 7.72 -1.98
C GLU A 126 -10.88 6.71 -0.82
N GLN A 127 -12.08 6.27 -0.42
CA GLN A 127 -12.26 5.27 0.63
C GLN A 127 -11.70 3.90 0.23
N THR A 128 -11.90 3.52 -1.03
CA THR A 128 -11.41 2.24 -1.54
C THR A 128 -9.89 2.21 -1.63
N LEU A 129 -9.28 3.29 -2.12
CA LEU A 129 -7.82 3.46 -2.14
C LEU A 129 -7.24 3.41 -0.73
N LYS A 130 -7.88 4.08 0.24
CA LYS A 130 -7.48 4.00 1.64
C LYS A 130 -7.59 2.57 2.20
N ALA A 131 -8.70 1.89 1.94
CA ALA A 131 -8.91 0.51 2.40
C ALA A 131 -7.89 -0.46 1.77
N SER A 132 -7.51 -0.26 0.50
CA SER A 132 -6.50 -1.10 -0.17
C SER A 132 -5.11 -0.90 0.43
N LEU A 133 -4.74 0.34 0.80
CA LEU A 133 -3.50 0.62 1.53
C LEU A 133 -3.44 -0.08 2.89
N LEU A 134 -4.57 -0.17 3.60
CA LEU A 134 -4.64 -0.84 4.90
C LEU A 134 -4.81 -2.37 4.81
N ARG A 135 -5.06 -2.92 3.62
CA ARG A 135 -5.29 -4.36 3.43
C ARG A 135 -4.04 -5.17 3.84
N GLY A 136 -4.22 -6.12 4.76
CA GLY A 136 -3.14 -6.97 5.25
C GLY A 136 -2.17 -6.29 6.21
N VAL A 137 -2.36 -5.00 6.53
CA VAL A 137 -1.55 -4.30 7.52
C VAL A 137 -1.81 -4.91 8.90
N THR A 138 -0.74 -5.16 9.65
CA THR A 138 -0.79 -5.65 11.04
C THR A 138 0.02 -4.73 11.94
N THR A 139 -0.38 -4.65 13.20
CA THR A 139 0.29 -3.84 14.22
C THR A 139 0.58 -4.65 15.47
N GLU A 140 1.69 -4.34 16.12
CA GLU A 140 2.03 -4.86 17.45
C GLU A 140 2.37 -3.69 18.38
N THR A 141 1.71 -3.60 19.53
CA THR A 141 1.94 -2.54 20.51
C THR A 141 2.80 -3.03 21.67
N LEU A 142 3.87 -2.30 21.98
CA LEU A 142 4.85 -2.63 23.01
C LEU A 142 5.12 -1.41 23.89
N LYS A 143 5.13 -1.61 25.21
CA LYS A 143 5.48 -0.55 26.16
C LYS A 143 6.98 -0.34 26.18
N ILE A 144 7.42 0.91 26.06
CA ILE A 144 8.83 1.28 26.16
C ILE A 144 9.01 2.52 27.04
N THR A 145 10.22 2.67 27.58
CA THR A 145 10.71 3.89 28.20
C THR A 145 11.62 4.59 27.19
N VAL A 146 11.12 5.64 26.56
CA VAL A 146 11.92 6.45 25.66
C VAL A 146 12.82 7.36 26.50
N ARG A 147 14.13 7.16 26.33
CA ARG A 147 15.19 7.82 27.10
C ARG A 147 15.67 9.07 26.37
N TYR A 148 14.80 10.08 26.27
CA TYR A 148 15.13 11.35 25.62
C TYR A 148 16.26 12.11 26.33
N ASP A 149 16.53 11.79 27.60
CA ASP A 149 17.55 12.37 28.46
C ASP A 149 18.97 11.93 28.08
N LEU A 150 19.07 10.84 27.34
CA LEU A 150 20.31 10.35 26.77
C LEU A 150 20.56 10.92 25.37
N SER A 151 21.83 11.12 25.05
CA SER A 151 22.29 11.34 23.68
C SER A 151 22.23 10.05 22.88
N ILE A 152 22.27 10.16 21.55
CA ILE A 152 22.29 8.99 20.65
C ILE A 152 23.50 8.10 20.96
N ASP A 153 24.69 8.68 21.17
CA ASP A 153 25.90 7.94 21.53
C ASP A 153 25.76 7.17 22.87
N GLU A 154 25.09 7.75 23.86
CA GLU A 154 24.77 7.09 25.13
C GLU A 154 23.78 5.93 24.91
N LEU A 155 22.77 6.12 24.05
CA LEU A 155 21.78 5.10 23.73
C LEU A 155 22.36 3.92 22.93
N VAL A 156 23.25 4.18 21.98
CA VAL A 156 23.97 3.12 21.24
C VAL A 156 24.75 2.22 22.22
N LYS A 157 25.43 2.82 23.20
CA LYS A 157 26.12 2.07 24.25
C LYS A 157 25.15 1.29 25.14
N ALA A 158 24.05 1.93 25.54
CA ALA A 158 23.03 1.31 26.39
C ALA A 158 22.33 0.12 25.69
N ALA A 159 22.17 0.19 24.37
CA ALA A 159 21.57 -0.86 23.57
C ALA A 159 22.41 -2.14 23.55
N LYS A 160 23.71 -2.11 23.89
CA LYS A 160 24.61 -3.28 23.97
C LYS A 160 24.58 -4.16 22.71
N LEU A 161 24.57 -3.51 21.54
CA LEU A 161 24.59 -4.19 20.25
C LEU A 161 25.91 -4.96 20.09
N ASN A 162 25.81 -6.19 19.56
CA ASN A 162 26.94 -7.13 19.42
C ASN A 162 27.24 -7.47 17.95
N GLY A 163 26.56 -6.82 17.00
CA GLY A 163 26.83 -6.87 15.57
C GLY A 163 27.43 -5.56 15.04
N ASN A 164 27.25 -5.30 13.75
CA ASN A 164 27.71 -4.05 13.15
C ASN A 164 26.91 -2.85 13.67
N VAL A 165 27.61 -1.81 14.11
CA VAL A 165 27.01 -0.56 14.55
C VAL A 165 27.52 0.52 13.62
N ASN A 166 26.63 1.05 12.78
CA ASN A 166 26.99 2.08 11.82
C ASN A 166 27.44 3.35 12.57
N PRO A 167 28.69 3.82 12.38
CA PRO A 167 29.22 4.97 13.11
C PRO A 167 28.50 6.28 12.76
N ASP A 168 27.76 6.35 11.65
CA ASP A 168 27.01 7.53 11.26
C ASP A 168 25.69 7.72 12.03
N VAL A 169 25.25 6.72 12.80
CA VAL A 169 24.13 6.87 13.73
C VAL A 169 24.63 7.45 15.06
N ASN A 170 24.81 8.76 15.08
CA ASN A 170 25.39 9.50 16.20
C ASN A 170 24.74 10.89 16.37
N GLY A 171 25.02 11.57 17.49
CA GLY A 171 24.43 12.88 17.80
C GLY A 171 24.87 14.05 16.91
N ARG A 172 25.91 13.89 16.06
CA ARG A 172 26.32 14.91 15.09
C ARG A 172 25.43 14.89 13.85
N ASN A 173 25.09 13.68 13.41
CA ASN A 173 24.31 13.42 12.20
C ASN A 173 22.80 13.49 12.45
N PHE A 174 22.37 13.05 13.64
CA PHE A 174 20.97 13.08 14.08
C PHE A 174 20.86 14.01 15.29
N LYS A 175 20.40 15.24 15.03
CA LYS A 175 20.32 16.29 16.05
C LYS A 175 18.98 16.21 16.76
N GLU A 176 19.00 15.71 17.99
CA GLU A 176 17.81 15.60 18.83
C GLU A 176 18.05 16.19 20.22
N GLU A 177 17.16 17.08 20.65
CA GLU A 177 17.22 17.71 21.96
C GLU A 177 17.02 16.71 23.11
N LYS A 178 17.60 17.02 24.27
CA LYS A 178 17.40 16.22 25.48
C LYS A 178 16.13 16.66 26.20
N HIS A 179 15.29 15.70 26.52
CA HIS A 179 14.07 15.90 27.31
C HIS A 179 13.97 14.83 28.39
N PRO A 180 13.09 14.97 29.40
CA PRO A 180 12.87 13.90 30.36
C PRO A 180 12.43 12.60 29.68
N GLN A 181 12.85 11.47 30.23
CA GLN A 181 12.37 10.16 29.80
C GLN A 181 10.84 10.06 29.90
N LYS A 182 10.24 9.29 28.99
CA LYS A 182 8.78 9.12 28.93
C LYS A 182 8.42 7.66 28.68
N LYS A 183 7.47 7.14 29.45
CA LYS A 183 6.84 5.84 29.14
C LYS A 183 5.77 6.05 28.07
N VAL A 184 5.86 5.29 27.00
CA VAL A 184 4.95 5.37 25.86
C VAL A 184 4.66 3.98 25.30
N GLU A 185 3.67 3.90 24.44
CA GLU A 185 3.38 2.72 23.64
C GLU A 185 3.98 2.90 22.25
N ALA A 186 4.93 2.04 21.92
CA ALA A 186 5.48 1.91 20.58
C ALA A 186 4.60 0.96 19.77
N VAL A 187 4.34 1.31 18.51
CA VAL A 187 3.58 0.48 17.57
C VAL A 187 4.53 0.05 16.45
N LEU A 188 4.68 -1.26 16.27
CA LEU A 188 5.36 -1.83 15.12
C LEU A 188 4.32 -2.06 14.02
N VAL A 189 4.46 -1.33 12.91
CA VAL A 189 3.58 -1.43 11.75
C VAL A 189 4.20 -2.37 10.71
N CYS A 190 3.41 -3.32 10.21
CA CYS A 190 3.78 -4.24 9.15
C CYS A 190 2.79 -4.14 7.99
N LEU A 191 3.26 -3.93 6.76
CA LEU A 191 2.38 -3.91 5.59
C LEU A 191 2.12 -5.32 5.00
N ASN A 192 2.90 -6.34 5.35
CA ASN A 192 2.86 -7.70 4.80
C ASN A 192 2.91 -7.73 3.26
N ARG A 193 3.66 -6.79 2.66
CA ARG A 193 3.94 -6.70 1.23
C ARG A 193 5.16 -5.79 0.99
N TYR A 194 5.70 -5.84 -0.22
CA TYR A 194 6.66 -4.84 -0.68
C TYR A 194 6.01 -3.46 -0.72
N ALA A 195 6.72 -2.43 -0.24
CA ALA A 195 6.18 -1.07 -0.22
C ALA A 195 7.28 -0.01 -0.31
N SER A 196 6.99 1.10 -0.98
CA SER A 196 7.84 2.29 -0.94
C SER A 196 7.72 3.01 0.41
N THR A 197 8.67 3.91 0.73
CA THR A 197 8.57 4.74 1.94
C THR A 197 7.28 5.56 1.97
N GLU A 198 6.87 6.14 0.85
CA GLU A 198 5.65 6.96 0.77
C GLU A 198 4.40 6.14 1.10
N GLN A 199 4.35 4.87 0.69
CA GLN A 199 3.25 3.97 1.03
C GLN A 199 3.24 3.62 2.51
N VAL A 200 4.41 3.38 3.11
CA VAL A 200 4.54 3.10 4.54
C VAL A 200 4.09 4.31 5.37
N GLU A 201 4.53 5.51 5.01
CA GLU A 201 4.16 6.74 5.70
C GLU A 201 2.67 7.05 5.56
N ALA A 202 2.08 6.80 4.40
CA ALA A 202 0.64 6.91 4.20
C ALA A 202 -0.13 5.96 5.13
N VAL A 203 0.30 4.70 5.25
CA VAL A 203 -0.30 3.72 6.18
C VAL A 203 -0.14 4.17 7.63
N ILE A 204 1.05 4.61 8.05
CA ILE A 204 1.31 5.11 9.41
C ILE A 204 0.36 6.28 9.73
N LYS A 205 0.24 7.24 8.81
CA LYS A 205 -0.67 8.39 8.94
C LYS A 205 -2.14 7.96 9.00
N ASP A 206 -2.56 7.01 8.17
CA ASP A 206 -3.94 6.51 8.15
C ASP A 206 -4.31 5.72 9.41
N LEU A 207 -3.31 5.19 10.11
CA LEU A 207 -3.44 4.59 11.44
C LEU A 207 -3.44 5.64 12.57
N HIS A 208 -3.38 6.94 12.26
CA HIS A 208 -3.27 8.04 13.22
C HIS A 208 -2.01 7.95 14.09
N LEU A 209 -0.91 7.52 13.47
CA LEU A 209 0.40 7.41 14.09
C LEU A 209 1.38 8.36 13.39
N ARG A 210 2.46 8.69 14.09
CA ARG A 210 3.65 9.31 13.54
C ARG A 210 4.79 8.30 13.44
N PRO A 211 5.70 8.44 12.46
CA PRO A 211 6.96 7.70 12.46
C PRO A 211 7.78 7.93 13.74
N GLY A 212 8.46 6.88 14.19
CA GLY A 212 9.43 6.98 15.28
C GLY A 212 10.73 7.65 14.84
N ILE A 213 11.50 8.17 15.80
CA ILE A 213 12.82 8.79 15.59
C ILE A 213 13.98 7.92 16.12
N VAL A 214 15.25 8.29 15.87
CA VAL A 214 16.42 7.48 16.27
C VAL A 214 16.47 7.22 17.77
N LYS A 215 16.23 8.22 18.64
CA LYS A 215 16.20 7.98 20.09
C LYS A 215 15.14 6.97 20.51
N GLU A 216 13.99 6.99 19.83
CA GLU A 216 12.89 6.05 20.08
C GLU A 216 13.26 4.63 19.63
N LEU A 217 13.90 4.49 18.46
CA LEU A 217 14.41 3.23 17.95
C LEU A 217 15.46 2.61 18.87
N LEU A 218 16.44 3.39 19.33
CA LEU A 218 17.47 2.89 20.24
C LEU A 218 16.90 2.55 21.61
N SER A 219 15.98 3.37 22.14
CA SER A 219 15.26 3.06 23.38
C SER A 219 14.46 1.76 23.26
N PHE A 220 13.85 1.51 22.09
CA PHE A 220 13.17 0.26 21.78
C PHE A 220 14.15 -0.93 21.82
N SER A 221 15.34 -0.80 21.24
CA SER A 221 16.38 -1.86 21.29
C SER A 221 16.86 -2.19 22.72
N VAL A 222 16.86 -1.19 23.61
CA VAL A 222 17.21 -1.39 25.03
C VAL A 222 16.14 -2.21 25.75
N ASP A 223 14.86 -1.87 25.54
CA ASP A 223 13.75 -2.49 26.27
C ASP A 223 13.32 -3.84 25.66
N HIS A 224 13.41 -3.97 24.33
CA HIS A 224 12.99 -5.15 23.56
C HIS A 224 14.12 -5.70 22.68
N PRO A 225 15.27 -6.10 23.26
CA PRO A 225 16.48 -6.44 22.50
C PRO A 225 16.32 -7.63 21.54
N LYS A 226 15.37 -8.53 21.79
CA LYS A 226 15.10 -9.71 20.96
C LYS A 226 14.30 -9.39 19.70
N LYS A 227 13.50 -8.31 19.68
CA LYS A 227 12.58 -8.01 18.57
C LYS A 227 13.30 -7.80 17.25
N GLN A 228 14.44 -7.11 17.25
CA GLN A 228 15.23 -6.92 16.03
C GLN A 228 15.85 -8.20 15.46
N THR A 229 15.81 -9.33 16.19
CA THR A 229 16.27 -10.63 15.68
C THR A 229 15.17 -11.39 14.94
N GLU A 230 13.91 -11.02 15.13
CA GLU A 230 12.76 -11.60 14.44
C GLU A 230 12.59 -10.98 13.04
N PHE A 231 12.84 -9.68 12.94
CA PHE A 231 12.70 -8.89 11.71
C PHE A 231 13.46 -7.56 11.80
N PRO A 232 13.82 -6.94 10.67
CA PRO A 232 14.31 -5.56 10.64
C PRO A 232 13.26 -4.57 11.17
N ILE A 233 13.71 -3.60 11.98
CA ILE A 233 12.85 -2.52 12.52
C ILE A 233 13.42 -1.17 12.09
N VAL A 234 12.64 -0.39 11.37
CA VAL A 234 13.05 0.90 10.78
C VAL A 234 12.35 2.06 11.49
N GLU A 235 13.07 3.16 11.73
CA GLU A 235 12.48 4.45 12.10
C GLU A 235 12.46 5.37 10.88
N LEU A 236 11.32 5.96 10.51
CA LEU A 236 11.20 6.83 9.33
C LEU A 236 11.11 8.32 9.69
N GLY A 237 11.10 8.65 10.98
CA GLY A 237 10.89 10.00 11.50
C GLY A 237 12.15 10.86 11.51
N SER A 238 13.33 10.25 11.43
CA SER A 238 14.61 10.96 11.32
C SER A 238 15.29 10.62 10.01
N GLU A 239 15.92 11.62 9.39
CA GLU A 239 16.65 11.44 8.14
C GLU A 239 18.07 11.97 8.29
N TRP A 240 19.05 11.20 7.85
CA TRP A 240 20.40 11.67 7.64
C TRP A 240 20.73 11.71 6.14
N ARG A 241 21.25 12.85 5.70
CA ARG A 241 21.77 13.02 4.34
C ARG A 241 23.27 12.76 4.35
N GLY A 242 23.67 11.67 3.72
CA GLY A 242 25.07 11.31 3.59
C GLY A 242 25.83 12.25 2.63
N PRO A 243 27.16 12.15 2.55
CA PRO A 243 27.99 12.99 1.67
C PRO A 243 27.63 12.91 0.17
N GLY A 244 27.05 11.79 -0.27
CA GLY A 244 26.57 11.60 -1.64
C GLY A 244 25.15 12.11 -1.90
N GLY A 245 24.52 12.80 -0.93
CA GLY A 245 23.20 13.42 -1.06
C GLY A 245 21.99 12.50 -0.83
N GLY A 246 22.18 11.18 -0.81
CA GLY A 246 21.09 10.24 -0.55
C GLY A 246 20.61 10.25 0.91
N ARG A 247 19.33 9.92 1.09
CA ARG A 247 18.63 10.02 2.36
C ARG A 247 18.57 8.67 3.03
N ARG A 248 19.03 8.62 4.27
CA ARG A 248 19.13 7.38 5.03
C ARG A 248 18.39 7.49 6.35
N VAL A 249 17.83 6.38 6.75
CA VAL A 249 17.06 6.22 7.99
C VAL A 249 17.70 5.13 8.84
N ALA A 250 17.60 5.24 10.17
CA ALA A 250 18.17 4.23 11.05
C ALA A 250 17.32 2.97 11.09
N ASP A 251 17.99 1.84 11.28
CA ASP A 251 17.30 0.57 11.37
C ASP A 251 18.04 -0.42 12.30
N LEU A 252 17.28 -1.31 12.93
CA LEU A 252 17.78 -2.41 13.74
C LEU A 252 17.63 -3.71 12.96
N ARG A 253 18.71 -4.50 12.86
CA ARG A 253 18.66 -5.84 12.23
C ARG A 253 19.24 -6.91 13.12
N GLY A 254 18.78 -8.14 12.88
CA GLY A 254 19.41 -9.37 13.32
C GLY A 254 20.28 -9.93 12.19
N TRP A 255 21.37 -10.62 12.54
CA TRP A 255 22.21 -11.35 11.58
C TRP A 255 22.09 -12.85 11.80
N TYR A 256 22.31 -13.64 10.74
CA TYR A 256 22.49 -15.09 10.87
C TYR A 256 23.63 -15.38 11.86
N GLY A 257 23.30 -15.97 13.01
CA GLY A 257 24.22 -16.16 14.14
C GLY A 257 23.86 -15.38 15.42
N GLY A 258 22.76 -14.62 15.43
CA GLY A 258 22.23 -13.97 16.65
C GLY A 258 22.84 -12.62 16.99
N GLY A 259 23.60 -12.02 16.06
CA GLY A 259 24.12 -10.66 16.18
C GLY A 259 23.01 -9.61 16.04
N ARG A 260 23.13 -8.52 16.80
CA ARG A 260 22.23 -7.37 16.80
C ARG A 260 22.97 -6.15 16.29
N SER A 261 22.50 -5.60 15.18
CA SER A 261 23.15 -4.52 14.45
C SER A 261 22.29 -3.27 14.41
N LEU A 262 22.95 -2.12 14.24
CA LEU A 262 22.35 -0.82 13.97
C LEU A 262 22.88 -0.34 12.62
N GLY A 263 21.97 -0.14 11.68
CA GLY A 263 22.27 0.19 10.30
C GLY A 263 21.75 1.56 9.89
N LEU A 264 22.00 1.84 8.62
CA LEU A 264 21.33 2.88 7.87
C LEU A 264 20.84 2.24 6.57
N ASP A 265 19.56 2.39 6.28
CA ASP A 265 18.98 1.96 5.00
C ASP A 265 18.60 3.16 4.15
N TRP A 266 18.44 2.93 2.85
CA TRP A 266 18.09 3.97 1.89
C TRP A 266 16.58 4.21 1.92
N ARG A 267 16.20 5.46 2.14
CA ARG A 267 14.79 5.86 2.16
C ARG A 267 14.12 5.70 0.79
N GLU A 268 14.90 5.80 -0.28
CA GLU A 268 14.42 5.69 -1.66
C GLU A 268 14.22 4.24 -2.14
N HIS A 269 14.61 3.24 -1.35
CA HIS A 269 14.40 1.84 -1.71
C HIS A 269 13.04 1.34 -1.23
N ASP A 270 12.53 0.33 -1.92
CA ASP A 270 11.38 -0.42 -1.47
C ASP A 270 11.74 -1.32 -0.28
N TRP A 271 10.81 -1.41 0.66
CA TRP A 271 10.91 -2.22 1.86
C TRP A 271 10.33 -3.61 1.63
N LEU A 272 10.99 -4.63 2.15
CA LEU A 272 10.50 -6.01 2.07
C LEU A 272 9.30 -6.21 3.01
N GLU A 273 8.45 -7.19 2.71
CA GLU A 273 7.28 -7.57 3.51
C GLU A 273 7.59 -7.93 4.98
N SER A 274 8.83 -8.34 5.26
CA SER A 274 9.29 -8.71 6.59
C SER A 274 9.66 -7.52 7.47
N TYR A 275 9.74 -6.30 6.92
CA TYR A 275 10.14 -5.12 7.68
C TYR A 275 9.02 -4.69 8.63
N ARG A 276 9.41 -4.10 9.77
CA ARG A 276 8.51 -3.41 10.69
C ARG A 276 8.93 -1.97 10.83
N PHE A 277 7.95 -1.08 10.93
CA PHE A 277 8.17 0.35 11.07
C PHE A 277 7.76 0.78 12.45
N LEU A 278 8.70 1.40 13.17
CA LEU A 278 8.44 1.94 14.49
C LEU A 278 7.62 3.21 14.37
N ALA A 279 6.48 3.25 15.04
CA ALA A 279 5.56 4.37 15.06
C ALA A 279 5.00 4.60 16.47
N PHE A 280 4.41 5.78 16.69
CA PHE A 280 3.81 6.20 17.95
C PHE A 280 2.53 6.97 17.68
N SER A 281 1.59 7.01 18.62
CA SER A 281 0.41 7.88 18.48
C SER A 281 0.81 9.34 18.26
N GLU A 282 0.09 10.02 17.39
CA GLU A 282 0.15 11.48 17.30
C GLU A 282 -0.23 12.07 18.67
N VAL A 283 0.54 13.05 19.16
CA VAL A 283 0.28 13.76 20.43
C VAL A 283 -0.61 14.96 20.16
#